data_AF-M1BBS1-F1
#
_entry.id   AF-M1BBS1-F1
#
_cell.length_a   1.000
_cell.length_b   1.000
_cell.length_c   1.000
_cell.angle_alpha   90.00
_cell.angle_beta   90.00
_cell.angle_gamma   90.00
#
_symmetry.space_group_name_H-M   'P 1'
#
loop_
_entity.id
_entity.type
_entity.pdbx_description
1 polymer ?
#
loop_
_entity_poly.entity_id
_entity_poly.type
_entity_poly.pdbx_seq_one_letter_code
_entity_poly.pdbx_strand_id
1 'polypeptide(L)'
;MGGRGRSRTQRKHFRQSRENVWKRSKHDDSGEKQDSVTTTNDGNKEHRHWEPFATQNLAFDEYYKEQGIVPTEEWDTFIGFLRTPLPAAFRINSSAQCYVDIRTKLENDFMKSLQAEGVDGSEIEGIKPLPWYPENLAWQSNFSRNQLRKNQILERFHEFLKLQNEIGNITRQEAVSMVPPLFLDVRPDHFALDMCAAPGSKTFQLLEMIHHLAEPGTLPSGMVFFLP
;
A
#
# COMPACT_ATOMS: atom_id res chain seq x y z
N MET A 1 25.73 -40.30 -28.33
CA MET A 1 24.26 -40.12 -28.36
C MET A 1 23.93 -39.08 -27.29
N GLY A 2 23.73 -37.80 -27.61
CA GLY A 2 22.48 -37.19 -28.11
C GLY A 2 21.48 -37.09 -26.95
N GLY A 3 20.98 -35.95 -26.46
CA GLY A 3 20.82 -34.59 -26.95
C GLY A 3 19.41 -34.11 -26.52
N ARG A 4 19.27 -32.80 -26.20
CA ARG A 4 18.04 -31.99 -25.84
C ARG A 4 18.02 -31.56 -24.37
N GLY A 5 18.19 -30.30 -23.99
CA GLY A 5 18.03 -29.05 -24.74
C GLY A 5 16.54 -28.68 -24.85
N ARG A 6 16.00 -27.98 -23.86
CA ARG A 6 14.73 -27.24 -24.02
C ARG A 6 14.94 -25.77 -23.66
N SER A 7 14.89 -25.01 -24.73
CA SER A 7 15.19 -23.60 -24.87
C SER A 7 14.12 -22.75 -24.20
N ARG A 8 14.58 -21.70 -23.51
CA ARG A 8 13.77 -20.60 -22.96
C ARG A 8 13.15 -19.85 -24.14
N THR A 9 11.83 -19.85 -24.20
CA THR A 9 11.03 -19.31 -25.29
C THR A 9 11.36 -17.84 -25.57
N GLN A 10 11.42 -17.52 -26.85
CA GLN A 10 11.92 -16.31 -27.47
C GLN A 10 11.27 -15.01 -26.95
N ARG A 11 12.09 -14.08 -26.45
CA ARG A 11 11.85 -12.63 -26.58
C ARG A 11 12.71 -12.11 -27.75
N LYS A 12 12.29 -12.38 -28.98
CA LYS A 12 12.96 -11.92 -30.21
C LYS A 12 12.14 -10.85 -30.96
N HIS A 13 11.55 -9.87 -30.27
CA HIS A 13 10.94 -8.70 -30.93
C HIS A 13 11.11 -7.39 -30.15
N PHE A 14 12.29 -7.15 -29.58
CA PHE A 14 12.73 -5.79 -29.20
C PHE A 14 14.10 -5.58 -29.83
N ARG A 15 14.11 -5.27 -31.12
CA ARG A 15 15.33 -5.01 -31.91
C ARG A 15 15.72 -3.53 -31.96
N GLN A 16 15.15 -2.73 -31.06
CA GLN A 16 15.61 -1.38 -30.74
C GLN A 16 15.85 -1.33 -29.24
N SER A 17 17.12 -1.32 -28.86
CA SER A 17 17.54 -1.03 -27.50
C SER A 17 17.19 0.43 -27.21
N ARG A 18 16.02 0.69 -26.63
CA ARG A 18 15.80 1.97 -25.95
C ARG A 18 16.76 2.00 -24.77
N GLU A 19 17.48 3.11 -24.62
CA GLU A 19 18.33 3.31 -23.45
C GLU A 19 17.47 3.15 -22.20
N ASN A 20 17.90 2.25 -21.31
CA ASN A 20 17.27 2.13 -20.01
C ASN A 20 17.73 3.32 -19.17
N VAL A 21 16.90 4.36 -19.11
CA VAL A 21 17.13 5.58 -18.29
C VAL A 21 17.39 5.25 -16.81
N TRP A 22 16.98 4.07 -16.35
CA TRP A 22 17.20 3.56 -14.99
C TRP A 22 18.55 2.89 -14.74
N LYS A 23 19.36 2.65 -15.77
CA LYS A 23 20.72 2.11 -15.60
C LYS A 23 21.72 3.25 -15.73
N ARG A 24 22.31 3.65 -14.61
CA ARG A 24 23.42 4.60 -14.57
C ARG A 24 24.59 4.00 -15.37
N SER A 25 25.06 4.72 -16.39
CA SER A 25 26.28 4.37 -17.11
C SER A 25 27.45 4.38 -16.12
N LYS A 26 28.25 3.31 -16.08
CA LYS A 26 29.54 3.37 -15.40
C LYS A 26 30.40 4.32 -16.23
N HIS A 27 30.84 5.41 -15.63
CA HIS A 27 31.93 6.20 -16.18
C HIS A 27 33.16 5.28 -16.26
N ASP A 28 33.54 4.90 -17.48
CA ASP A 28 34.89 4.42 -17.79
C ASP A 28 35.77 5.67 -17.88
N ASP A 29 36.54 5.93 -16.83
CA ASP A 29 37.62 6.91 -16.90
C ASP A 29 38.87 6.20 -17.44
N SER A 30 39.19 6.51 -18.68
CA SER A 30 40.41 6.09 -19.35
C SER A 30 41.58 6.96 -18.88
N GLY A 31 42.43 6.43 -18.02
CA GLY A 31 43.65 7.10 -17.54
C GLY A 31 44.73 6.12 -17.10
N GLU A 32 45.72 5.96 -17.98
CA GLU A 32 47.11 5.47 -17.87
C GLU A 32 47.64 4.71 -16.63
N LYS A 33 48.34 3.61 -16.92
CA LYS A 33 49.17 2.81 -16.00
C LYS A 33 50.43 3.56 -15.55
N GLN A 34 50.76 3.49 -14.26
CA GLN A 34 52.14 3.26 -13.79
C GLN A 34 52.17 2.76 -12.32
N ASP A 35 53.32 2.24 -11.92
CA ASP A 35 53.52 1.09 -11.04
C ASP A 35 53.52 1.33 -9.51
N SER A 36 53.34 0.20 -8.81
CA SER A 36 53.99 -0.23 -7.55
C SER A 36 53.45 0.22 -6.16
N VAL A 37 52.96 -0.81 -5.44
CA VAL A 37 53.15 -1.15 -4.01
C VAL A 37 52.81 -0.09 -2.95
N THR A 38 51.75 -0.33 -2.17
CA THR A 38 51.82 -0.79 -0.75
C THR A 38 50.41 -0.97 -0.20
N THR A 39 50.21 -2.09 0.49
CA THR A 39 49.00 -2.49 1.20
C THR A 39 48.68 -1.54 2.37
N THR A 40 47.54 -0.85 2.31
CA THR A 40 46.78 -0.49 3.50
C THR A 40 45.30 -0.75 3.24
N ASN A 41 44.77 -1.72 3.99
CA ASN A 41 43.34 -1.98 4.10
C ASN A 41 42.71 -0.76 4.80
N ASP A 42 42.07 0.12 4.04
CA ASP A 42 41.08 1.04 4.59
C ASP A 42 39.79 0.91 3.79
N GLY A 43 38.93 0.02 4.27
CA GLY A 43 37.63 -0.30 3.68
C GLY A 43 36.63 0.81 3.93
N ASN A 44 36.87 2.00 3.38
CA ASN A 44 35.90 3.08 3.39
C ASN A 44 34.84 2.79 2.32
N LYS A 45 33.83 1.98 2.68
CA LYS A 45 32.62 1.80 1.87
C LYS A 45 31.91 3.15 1.86
N GLU A 46 32.13 3.94 0.82
CA GLU A 46 31.33 5.12 0.54
C GLU A 46 29.85 4.76 0.61
N HIS A 47 29.18 5.26 1.64
CA HIS A 47 27.74 5.20 1.77
C HIS A 47 27.16 5.99 0.59
N ARG A 48 26.75 5.28 -0.47
CA ARG A 48 25.98 5.88 -1.57
C ARG A 48 24.74 6.54 -0.96
N HIS A 49 24.79 7.86 -0.84
CA HIS A 49 23.72 8.66 -0.32
C HIS A 49 22.48 8.43 -1.20
N TRP A 50 21.36 8.02 -0.60
CA TRP A 50 20.12 7.88 -1.34
C TRP A 50 19.62 9.28 -1.71
N GLU A 51 19.49 9.56 -3.01
CA GLU A 51 18.90 10.79 -3.51
C GLU A 51 17.40 10.58 -3.74
N PRO A 52 16.54 11.49 -3.28
CA PRO A 52 15.10 11.43 -3.54
C PRO A 52 14.81 11.43 -5.06
N PHE A 53 13.80 10.67 -5.47
CA PHE A 53 13.35 10.70 -6.85
C PHE A 53 12.80 12.08 -7.22
N ALA A 54 13.06 12.54 -8.45
CA ALA A 54 12.44 13.75 -8.97
C ALA A 54 10.91 13.57 -9.04
N THR A 55 10.17 14.40 -8.30
CA THR A 55 8.69 14.38 -8.23
C THR A 55 8.02 15.43 -9.13
N GLN A 56 8.79 15.98 -10.08
CA GLN A 56 8.33 16.99 -11.03
C GLN A 56 8.36 16.42 -12.45
N ASN A 57 7.27 16.60 -13.19
CA ASN A 57 7.15 16.22 -14.59
C ASN A 57 6.29 17.25 -15.32
N LEU A 58 6.91 18.04 -16.20
CA LEU A 58 6.22 19.11 -16.94
C LEU A 58 5.09 18.57 -17.82
N ALA A 59 5.27 17.41 -18.46
CA ALA A 59 4.24 16.81 -19.30
C ALA A 59 3.02 16.34 -18.48
N PHE A 60 3.23 15.93 -17.22
CA PHE A 60 2.14 15.63 -16.30
C PHE A 60 1.37 16.90 -15.95
N ASP A 61 2.10 17.96 -15.58
CA ASP A 61 1.50 19.23 -15.16
C ASP A 61 0.70 19.88 -16.30
N GLU A 62 1.26 19.97 -17.50
CA GLU A 62 0.58 20.53 -18.68
C GLU A 62 -0.70 19.75 -18.99
N TYR A 63 -0.61 18.42 -19.11
CA TYR A 63 -1.75 17.58 -19.46
C TYR A 63 -2.90 17.70 -18.45
N TYR A 64 -2.62 17.57 -17.14
CA TYR A 64 -3.69 17.57 -16.14
C TYR A 64 -4.20 18.99 -15.79
N LYS A 65 -3.39 20.04 -15.96
CA LYS A 65 -3.87 21.43 -15.89
C LYS A 65 -4.87 21.73 -17.00
N GLU A 66 -4.57 21.32 -18.23
CA GLU A 66 -5.46 21.56 -19.39
C GLU A 66 -6.81 20.85 -19.25
N GLN A 67 -6.88 19.72 -18.54
CA GLN A 67 -8.15 19.04 -18.27
C GLN A 67 -9.06 19.77 -17.29
N GLY A 68 -8.56 20.79 -16.57
CA GLY A 68 -9.36 21.56 -15.62
C GLY A 68 -9.92 20.72 -14.47
N ILE A 69 -9.16 19.72 -14.00
CA ILE A 69 -9.59 18.84 -12.89
C ILE A 69 -9.75 19.60 -11.55
N VAL A 70 -9.07 20.73 -11.42
CA VAL A 70 -9.18 21.69 -10.31
C VAL A 70 -9.05 23.12 -10.87
N PRO A 71 -9.55 24.16 -10.17
CA PRO A 71 -9.26 25.55 -10.51
C PRO A 71 -7.75 25.83 -10.59
N THR A 72 -7.33 26.73 -11.47
CA THR A 72 -5.90 26.99 -11.72
C THR A 72 -5.18 27.50 -10.46
N GLU A 73 -5.88 28.25 -9.62
CA GLU A 73 -5.42 28.76 -8.34
C GLU A 73 -5.19 27.67 -7.28
N GLU A 74 -5.86 26.52 -7.39
CA GLU A 74 -5.70 25.39 -6.47
C GLU A 74 -4.65 24.37 -6.93
N TRP A 75 -4.09 24.55 -8.14
CA TRP A 75 -3.21 23.58 -8.76
C TRP A 75 -1.99 23.23 -7.89
N ASP A 76 -1.30 24.24 -7.37
CA ASP A 76 -0.09 24.03 -6.58
C ASP A 76 -0.40 23.30 -5.27
N THR A 77 -1.57 23.58 -4.67
CA THR A 77 -2.09 22.85 -3.50
C THR A 77 -2.41 21.40 -3.84
N PHE A 78 -3.10 21.16 -4.95
CA PHE A 78 -3.42 19.80 -5.44
C PHE A 78 -2.16 18.97 -5.67
N ILE A 79 -1.16 19.51 -6.37
CA ILE A 79 0.15 18.85 -6.56
C ILE A 79 0.85 18.63 -5.21
N GLY A 80 0.75 19.56 -4.26
CA GLY A 80 1.23 19.38 -2.90
C GLY A 80 0.66 18.14 -2.22
N PHE A 81 -0.65 17.91 -2.36
CA PHE A 81 -1.30 16.69 -1.85
C PHE A 81 -0.85 15.42 -2.58
N LEU A 82 -0.76 15.43 -3.91
CA LEU A 82 -0.29 14.27 -4.68
C LEU A 82 1.14 13.82 -4.30
N ARG A 83 1.96 14.75 -3.80
CA ARG A 83 3.32 14.47 -3.33
C ARG A 83 3.37 14.01 -1.87
N THR A 84 2.26 14.05 -1.15
CA THR A 84 2.18 13.61 0.24
C THR A 84 1.94 12.09 0.29
N PRO A 85 2.72 11.33 1.08
CA PRO A 85 2.48 9.90 1.26
C PRO A 85 1.08 9.63 1.82
N LEU A 86 0.39 8.64 1.26
CA LEU A 86 -0.91 8.23 1.77
C LEU A 86 -0.79 7.66 3.19
N PRO A 87 -1.77 7.92 4.06
CA PRO A 87 -1.83 7.26 5.36
C PRO A 87 -2.03 5.76 5.19
N ALA A 88 -1.55 4.97 6.15
CA ALA A 88 -1.78 3.54 6.14
C ALA A 88 -3.23 3.26 6.48
N ALA A 89 -3.92 2.47 5.65
CA ALA A 89 -5.31 2.07 5.89
C ALA A 89 -5.44 0.54 5.99
N PHE A 90 -6.43 0.12 6.79
CA PHE A 90 -6.78 -1.27 6.98
C PHE A 90 -8.26 -1.41 7.28
N ARG A 91 -8.77 -2.63 7.13
CA ARG A 91 -10.17 -2.98 7.29
C ARG A 91 -10.31 -4.21 8.18
N ILE A 92 -11.27 -4.19 9.09
CA ILE A 92 -11.67 -5.32 9.92
C ILE A 92 -12.55 -6.22 9.06
N ASN A 93 -12.24 -7.51 9.07
CA ASN A 93 -13.04 -8.52 8.40
C ASN A 93 -14.37 -8.69 9.13
N SER A 94 -15.46 -8.29 8.47
CA SER A 94 -16.82 -8.35 9.03
C SER A 94 -17.30 -9.78 9.32
N SER A 95 -16.75 -10.77 8.60
CA SER A 95 -17.06 -12.19 8.79
C SER A 95 -16.29 -12.84 9.95
N ALA A 96 -15.34 -12.13 10.56
CA ALA A 96 -14.60 -12.64 11.72
C ALA A 96 -15.50 -12.65 12.97
N GLN A 97 -15.52 -13.76 13.72
CA GLN A 97 -16.39 -13.90 14.90
C GLN A 97 -16.19 -12.80 15.97
N CYS A 98 -14.99 -12.24 16.06
CA CYS A 98 -14.63 -11.21 17.04
C CYS A 98 -14.46 -9.80 16.45
N TYR A 99 -15.05 -9.52 15.27
CA TYR A 99 -14.90 -8.19 14.63
C TYR A 99 -15.34 -7.04 15.55
N VAL A 100 -16.39 -7.27 16.35
CA VAL A 100 -16.91 -6.30 17.34
C VAL A 100 -15.88 -6.03 18.44
N ASP A 101 -15.22 -7.07 18.95
CA ASP A 101 -14.18 -6.92 19.99
C ASP A 101 -12.96 -6.18 19.45
N ILE A 102 -12.56 -6.48 18.21
CA ILE A 102 -11.46 -5.79 17.53
C ILE A 102 -11.78 -4.31 17.36
N ARG A 103 -12.98 -3.98 16.86
CA ARG A 103 -13.46 -2.59 16.72
C ARG A 103 -13.46 -1.88 18.07
N THR A 104 -14.05 -2.51 19.08
CA THR A 104 -14.16 -1.96 20.44
C THR A 104 -12.77 -1.69 21.05
N LYS A 105 -11.81 -2.59 20.82
CA LYS A 105 -10.43 -2.42 21.28
C LYS A 105 -9.72 -1.28 20.55
N LEU A 106 -9.94 -1.11 19.24
CA LEU A 106 -9.40 0.03 18.49
C LEU A 106 -9.96 1.36 19.02
N GLU A 107 -11.27 1.43 19.25
CA GLU A 107 -11.97 2.64 19.72
C GLU A 107 -11.66 2.99 21.18
N ASN A 108 -11.66 2.01 22.09
CA ASN A 108 -11.60 2.28 23.53
C ASN A 108 -10.22 2.15 24.16
N ASP A 109 -9.32 1.36 23.57
CA ASP A 109 -7.96 1.17 24.10
C ASP A 109 -6.96 1.99 23.27
N PHE A 110 -6.78 1.64 21.98
CA PHE A 110 -5.72 2.23 21.17
C PHE A 110 -5.97 3.71 20.81
N MET A 111 -7.16 4.07 20.33
CA MET A 111 -7.46 5.46 19.95
C MET A 111 -7.27 6.40 21.15
N LYS A 112 -7.84 6.06 22.31
CA LYS A 112 -7.75 6.88 23.52
C LYS A 112 -6.33 6.95 24.07
N SER A 113 -5.62 5.82 24.12
CA SER A 113 -4.24 5.77 24.63
C SER A 113 -3.29 6.59 23.75
N LEU A 114 -3.45 6.51 22.42
CA LEU A 114 -2.62 7.27 21.47
C LEU A 114 -2.93 8.77 21.48
N GLN A 115 -4.19 9.15 21.70
CA GLN A 115 -4.57 10.55 21.90
C GLN A 115 -3.98 11.12 23.20
N ALA A 116 -3.97 10.34 24.28
CA ALA A 116 -3.44 10.77 25.58
C ALA A 116 -1.92 10.99 25.57
N GLU A 117 -1.18 10.25 24.74
CA GLU A 117 0.27 10.46 24.56
C GLU A 117 0.63 11.66 23.67
N GLY A 118 -0.31 12.17 22.87
CA GLY A 118 -0.10 13.29 21.93
C GLY A 118 0.08 14.68 22.57
N VAL A 119 0.19 14.77 23.91
CA VAL A 119 0.24 16.03 24.67
C VAL A 119 1.63 16.70 24.64
N ASP A 120 2.68 16.00 24.16
CA ASP A 120 4.06 16.53 24.04
C ASP A 120 4.32 17.32 22.72
N GLY A 121 3.35 18.13 22.29
CA GLY A 121 3.59 19.20 21.30
C GLY A 121 3.52 18.80 19.81
N SER A 122 3.14 17.57 19.48
CA SER A 122 2.65 17.20 18.15
C SER A 122 1.30 16.53 18.31
N GLU A 123 0.23 17.12 17.77
CA GLU A 123 -1.09 16.48 17.71
C GLU A 123 -1.00 15.21 16.87
N ILE A 124 -0.68 14.09 17.51
CA ILE A 124 -0.70 12.79 16.86
C ILE A 124 -2.15 12.33 16.84
N GLU A 125 -2.89 12.72 15.81
CA GLU A 125 -4.14 12.04 15.43
C GLU A 125 -3.76 10.64 14.91
N GLY A 126 -3.50 9.72 15.85
CA GLY A 126 -2.72 8.51 15.58
C GLY A 126 -3.45 7.47 14.74
N ILE A 127 -4.71 7.20 15.10
CA ILE A 127 -5.61 6.30 14.38
C ILE A 127 -7.03 6.85 14.41
N LYS A 128 -7.77 6.66 13.33
CA LYS A 128 -9.19 7.01 13.26
C LYS A 128 -9.97 6.13 12.29
N PRO A 129 -11.26 5.89 12.55
CA PRO A 129 -12.12 5.23 11.58
C PRO A 129 -12.31 6.12 10.35
N LEU A 130 -12.55 5.50 9.20
CA LEU A 130 -12.96 6.18 7.97
C LEU A 130 -14.47 6.46 8.06
N PRO A 131 -14.92 7.73 8.17
CA PRO A 131 -16.32 8.04 8.51
C PRO A 131 -17.35 7.57 7.47
N TRP A 132 -16.92 7.43 6.21
CA TRP A 132 -17.75 6.95 5.11
C TRP A 132 -17.80 5.43 5.00
N TYR A 133 -16.96 4.69 5.73
CA TYR A 133 -16.98 3.23 5.72
C TYR A 133 -17.99 2.72 6.77
N PRO A 134 -18.91 1.80 6.41
CA PRO A 134 -19.94 1.31 7.32
C PRO A 134 -19.40 0.73 8.64
N GLU A 135 -20.17 0.94 9.71
CA GLU A 135 -19.95 0.28 11.02
C GLU A 135 -18.56 0.51 11.65
N ASN A 136 -17.84 1.56 11.25
CA ASN A 136 -16.45 1.84 11.67
C ASN A 136 -15.51 0.64 11.46
N LEU A 137 -15.71 -0.14 10.39
CA LEU A 137 -14.88 -1.32 10.10
C LEU A 137 -13.59 -0.99 9.33
N ALA A 138 -13.43 0.23 8.81
CA ALA A 138 -12.19 0.64 8.17
C ALA A 138 -11.54 1.81 8.91
N TRP A 139 -10.21 1.77 8.97
CA TRP A 139 -9.40 2.62 9.82
C TRP A 139 -8.18 3.12 9.05
N GLN A 140 -7.74 4.32 9.40
CA GLN A 140 -6.49 4.89 8.92
C GLN A 140 -5.56 5.25 10.07
N SER A 141 -4.26 5.23 9.78
CA SER A 141 -3.20 5.59 10.69
C SER A 141 -2.15 6.42 9.98
N ASN A 142 -1.74 7.51 10.64
CA ASN A 142 -0.73 8.43 10.14
C ASN A 142 0.70 8.05 10.57
N PHE A 143 0.88 6.90 11.23
CA PHE A 143 2.19 6.46 11.69
C PHE A 143 3.03 5.87 10.55
N SER A 144 4.24 6.40 10.38
CA SER A 144 5.26 5.73 9.60
C SER A 144 5.72 4.44 10.30
N ARG A 145 6.27 3.48 9.52
CA ARG A 145 6.88 2.24 10.05
C ARG A 145 7.92 2.50 11.15
N ASN A 146 8.65 3.61 11.06
CA ASN A 146 9.68 3.97 12.02
C ASN A 146 9.08 4.56 13.30
N GLN A 147 7.96 5.31 13.20
CA GLN A 147 7.25 5.83 14.36
C GLN A 147 6.61 4.71 15.19
N LEU A 148 6.13 3.65 14.55
CA LEU A 148 5.49 2.51 15.21
C LEU A 148 6.39 1.75 16.21
N ARG A 149 7.70 2.03 16.25
CA ARG A 149 8.67 1.40 17.17
C ARG A 149 9.22 2.35 18.24
N LYS A 150 8.70 3.58 18.31
CA LYS A 150 9.27 4.62 19.18
C LYS A 150 8.84 4.50 20.64
N ASN A 151 7.65 3.99 20.90
CA ASN A 151 7.15 3.81 22.26
C ASN A 151 6.38 2.49 22.42
N GLN A 152 6.11 2.13 23.67
CA GLN A 152 5.48 0.87 24.02
C GLN A 152 4.03 0.75 23.50
N ILE A 153 3.28 1.85 23.46
CA ILE A 153 1.88 1.85 22.99
C ILE A 153 1.81 1.58 21.48
N LEU A 154 2.67 2.25 20.70
CA LEU A 154 2.78 2.07 19.26
C LEU A 154 3.32 0.70 18.87
N GLU A 155 4.25 0.15 19.66
CA GLU A 155 4.74 -1.21 19.45
C GLU A 155 3.63 -2.24 19.71
N ARG A 156 2.91 -2.11 20.83
CA ARG A 156 1.73 -2.94 21.15
C ARG A 156 0.66 -2.84 20.07
N PHE A 157 0.42 -1.64 19.52
CA PHE A 157 -0.51 -1.43 18.41
C PHE A 157 -0.04 -2.13 17.12
N HIS A 158 1.25 -2.02 16.79
CA HIS A 158 1.83 -2.65 15.61
C HIS A 158 1.80 -4.19 15.69
N GLU A 159 2.13 -4.76 16.84
CA GLU A 159 2.02 -6.19 17.10
C GLU A 159 0.57 -6.68 17.00
N PHE A 160 -0.37 -5.90 17.56
CA PHE A 160 -1.79 -6.18 17.43
C PHE A 160 -2.22 -6.23 15.95
N LEU A 161 -1.87 -5.22 15.14
CA LEU A 161 -2.21 -5.20 13.72
C LEU A 161 -1.59 -6.37 12.94
N LYS A 162 -0.34 -6.74 13.25
CA LYS A 162 0.31 -7.91 12.64
C LYS A 162 -0.44 -9.19 12.95
N LEU A 163 -0.71 -9.44 14.23
CA LEU A 163 -1.40 -10.65 14.68
C LEU A 163 -2.79 -10.75 14.04
N GLN A 164 -3.57 -9.66 14.06
CA GLN A 164 -4.91 -9.67 13.46
C GLN A 164 -4.86 -9.85 11.94
N ASN A 165 -3.83 -9.33 11.27
CA ASN A 165 -3.64 -9.54 9.84
C ASN A 165 -3.22 -10.99 9.51
N GLU A 166 -2.36 -11.60 10.32
CA GLU A 166 -1.96 -13.00 10.15
C GLU A 166 -3.13 -13.97 10.36
N ILE A 167 -4.03 -13.66 11.29
CA ILE A 167 -5.26 -14.43 11.55
C ILE A 167 -6.31 -14.21 10.43
N GLY A 168 -6.22 -13.11 9.68
CA GLY A 168 -7.20 -12.73 8.66
C GLY A 168 -8.41 -11.93 9.18
N ASN A 169 -8.32 -11.44 10.42
CA ASN A 169 -9.33 -10.57 11.02
C ASN A 169 -9.18 -9.11 10.55
N ILE A 170 -8.01 -8.73 10.07
CA ILE A 170 -7.74 -7.41 9.48
C ILE A 170 -7.05 -7.60 8.14
N THR A 171 -7.37 -6.75 7.17
CA THR A 171 -6.70 -6.69 5.87
C THR A 171 -6.20 -5.28 5.60
N ARG A 172 -4.94 -5.15 5.16
CA ARG A 172 -4.41 -3.88 4.66
C ARG A 172 -4.97 -3.58 3.27
N GLN A 173 -5.52 -2.39 3.09
CA GLN A 173 -6.10 -1.95 1.83
C GLN A 173 -6.12 -0.43 1.81
N GLU A 174 -5.82 0.17 0.66
CA GLU A 174 -5.91 1.62 0.50
C GLU A 174 -7.37 2.09 0.63
N ALA A 175 -7.57 3.22 1.30
CA ALA A 175 -8.88 3.79 1.58
C ALA A 175 -9.73 3.94 0.29
N VAL A 176 -9.18 4.55 -0.76
CA VAL A 176 -9.88 4.74 -2.03
C VAL A 176 -10.19 3.42 -2.76
N SER A 177 -9.40 2.37 -2.51
CA SER A 177 -9.68 1.04 -3.08
C SER A 177 -10.84 0.34 -2.38
N MET A 178 -11.31 0.81 -1.22
CA MET A 178 -12.47 0.25 -0.53
C MET A 178 -13.80 0.76 -1.08
N VAL A 179 -13.78 1.88 -1.81
CA VAL A 179 -14.98 2.55 -2.33
C VAL A 179 -15.71 1.72 -3.39
N PRO A 180 -15.04 1.15 -4.42
CA PRO A 180 -15.77 0.48 -5.51
C PRO A 180 -16.64 -0.69 -5.05
N PRO A 181 -16.20 -1.61 -4.15
CA PRO A 181 -17.06 -2.67 -3.65
C PRO A 181 -18.29 -2.16 -2.87
N LEU A 182 -18.15 -1.07 -2.10
CA LEU A 182 -19.28 -0.47 -1.38
C LEU A 182 -20.31 0.10 -2.36
N PHE A 183 -19.88 0.74 -3.44
CA PHE A 183 -20.77 1.27 -4.47
C PHE A 183 -21.42 0.18 -5.33
N LEU A 184 -20.77 -0.99 -5.48
CA LEU A 184 -21.33 -2.12 -6.20
C LEU A 184 -22.52 -2.75 -5.45
N ASP A 185 -22.59 -2.57 -4.13
CA ASP A 185 -23.69 -3.03 -3.25
C ASP A 185 -24.10 -4.49 -3.50
N VAL A 186 -23.12 -5.40 -3.42
CA VAL A 186 -23.37 -6.84 -3.63
C VAL A 186 -24.20 -7.44 -2.51
N ARG A 187 -25.10 -8.36 -2.88
CA ARG A 187 -26.01 -9.06 -1.96
C ARG A 187 -25.69 -10.56 -1.88
N PRO A 188 -26.13 -11.25 -0.82
CA PRO A 188 -25.86 -12.67 -0.61
C PRO A 188 -26.25 -13.60 -1.76
N ASP A 189 -27.17 -13.20 -2.63
CA ASP A 189 -27.70 -13.95 -3.77
C ASP A 189 -27.09 -13.52 -5.12
N HIS A 190 -26.21 -12.52 -5.14
CA HIS A 190 -25.62 -11.99 -6.37
C HIS A 190 -24.44 -12.83 -6.88
N PHE A 191 -24.30 -12.90 -8.20
CA PHE A 191 -23.10 -13.39 -8.88
C PHE A 191 -22.28 -12.19 -9.36
N ALA A 192 -21.11 -11.97 -8.76
CA ALA A 192 -20.21 -10.87 -9.08
C ALA A 192 -18.96 -11.37 -9.81
N LEU A 193 -18.44 -10.61 -10.78
CA LEU A 193 -17.20 -10.90 -11.49
C LEU A 193 -16.18 -9.78 -11.28
N ASP A 194 -15.06 -10.11 -10.65
CA ASP A 194 -13.88 -9.25 -10.56
C ASP A 194 -12.93 -9.54 -11.73
N MET A 195 -12.97 -8.69 -12.75
CA MET A 195 -12.19 -8.87 -13.98
C MET A 195 -10.69 -8.62 -13.80
N CYS A 196 -10.28 -7.92 -12.74
CA CYS A 196 -8.91 -7.48 -12.50
C CYS A 196 -8.53 -7.74 -11.04
N ALA A 197 -8.48 -9.02 -10.67
CA ALA A 197 -8.50 -9.40 -9.26
C ALA A 197 -7.18 -9.13 -8.55
N ALA A 198 -6.03 -9.33 -9.20
CA ALA A 198 -4.73 -9.21 -8.55
C ALA A 198 -4.50 -7.79 -7.95
N PRO A 199 -4.11 -7.64 -6.67
CA PRO A 199 -3.68 -8.69 -5.72
C PRO A 199 -4.81 -9.35 -4.88
N GLY A 200 -6.06 -8.91 -4.99
CA GLY A 200 -7.24 -9.59 -4.43
C GLY A 200 -8.04 -8.80 -3.39
N SER A 201 -7.60 -7.59 -3.00
CA SER A 201 -8.23 -6.86 -1.88
C SER A 201 -9.70 -6.51 -2.12
N LYS A 202 -10.08 -6.14 -3.35
CA LYS A 202 -11.48 -5.84 -3.70
C LYS A 202 -12.31 -7.11 -3.77
N THR A 203 -11.78 -8.16 -4.38
CA THR A 203 -12.39 -9.50 -4.40
C THR A 203 -12.71 -9.98 -2.98
N PHE A 204 -11.75 -9.84 -2.07
CA PHE A 204 -11.92 -10.22 -0.66
C PHE A 204 -12.97 -9.35 0.05
N GLN A 205 -13.00 -8.05 -0.23
CA GLN A 205 -14.05 -7.16 0.28
C GLN A 205 -15.45 -7.56 -0.21
N LEU A 206 -15.61 -7.94 -1.48
CA LEU A 206 -16.89 -8.44 -2.01
C LEU A 206 -17.33 -9.73 -1.32
N LEU A 207 -16.40 -10.68 -1.12
CA LEU A 207 -16.68 -11.94 -0.42
C LEU A 207 -17.15 -11.69 1.02
N GLU A 208 -16.49 -10.78 1.73
CA GLU A 208 -16.91 -10.41 3.08
C GLU A 208 -18.29 -9.76 3.11
N MET A 209 -18.61 -8.88 2.16
CA MET A 209 -19.92 -8.22 2.10
C MET A 209 -21.04 -9.25 1.87
N ILE A 210 -20.86 -10.16 0.92
CA ILE A 210 -21.82 -11.24 0.62
C ILE A 210 -22.03 -12.15 1.83
N HIS A 211 -20.96 -12.48 2.57
CA HIS A 211 -21.05 -13.33 3.74
C HIS A 211 -21.65 -12.61 4.96
N HIS A 212 -21.28 -11.35 5.23
CA HIS A 212 -21.81 -10.55 6.35
C HIS A 212 -23.31 -10.27 6.23
N LEU A 213 -23.80 -10.09 5.00
CA LEU A 213 -25.21 -9.84 4.75
C LEU A 213 -26.07 -11.11 4.71
N ALA A 214 -25.47 -12.30 4.73
CA ALA A 214 -26.19 -13.56 4.72
C ALA A 214 -26.84 -13.84 6.09
N GLU A 215 -27.91 -14.64 6.11
CA GLU A 215 -28.57 -15.00 7.37
C GLU A 215 -27.61 -15.81 8.25
N PRO A 216 -27.52 -15.52 9.57
CA PRO A 216 -26.62 -16.23 10.47
C PRO A 216 -26.84 -17.76 10.42
N GLY A 217 -25.75 -18.51 10.18
CA GLY A 217 -25.78 -19.97 10.09
C GLY A 217 -26.16 -20.52 8.70
N THR A 218 -26.39 -19.66 7.72
CA THR A 218 -26.59 -20.05 6.32
C THR A 218 -25.37 -19.68 5.47
N LEU A 219 -25.22 -20.35 4.32
CA LEU A 219 -24.24 -19.95 3.31
C LEU A 219 -24.93 -19.08 2.26
N PRO A 220 -24.28 -18.02 1.76
CA PRO A 220 -24.79 -17.23 0.64
C PRO A 220 -24.95 -18.11 -0.61
N SER A 221 -26.01 -17.85 -1.39
CA SER A 221 -26.28 -18.54 -2.66
C SER A 221 -25.52 -17.92 -3.85
N GLY A 222 -25.08 -16.67 -3.69
CA GLY A 222 -24.26 -15.92 -4.63
C GLY A 222 -22.81 -16.39 -4.68
N MET A 223 -22.06 -15.87 -5.66
CA MET A 223 -20.66 -16.24 -5.88
C MET A 223 -19.85 -15.06 -6.42
N VAL A 224 -18.59 -14.96 -6.02
CA VAL A 224 -17.62 -14.03 -6.61
C VAL A 224 -16.68 -14.81 -7.53
N PHE A 225 -16.79 -14.57 -8.82
CA PHE A 225 -15.83 -15.00 -9.83
C PHE A 225 -14.71 -13.97 -9.93
N PHE A 226 -13.49 -14.40 -10.23
CA PHE A 226 -12.38 -13.48 -10.39
C PHE A 226 -11.40 -13.99 -11.47
N LEU A 227 -10.83 -13.05 -12.22
CA LEU A 227 -9.80 -13.34 -13.21
C LEU A 227 -8.41 -13.00 -12.63
N PRO A 228 -7.44 -13.93 -12.70
CA PRO A 228 -6.10 -13.75 -12.13
C PRO A 228 -5.24 -12.74 -12.90
#